data_AF-A0A7C4DPQ2-F1
#
_entry.id   AF-A0A7C4DPQ2-F1
#
_cell.length_a   1.000
_cell.length_b   1.000
_cell.length_c   1.000
_cell.angle_alpha   90.00
_cell.angle_beta   90.00
_cell.angle_gamma   90.00
#
_symmetry.space_group_name_H-M   'P 1'
#
loop_
_entity.id
_entity.type
_entity.pdbx_description
1 polymer ?
#
loop_
_entity_poly.entity_id
_entity_poly.type
_entity_poly.pdbx_seq_one_letter_code
_entity_poly.pdbx_strand_id
1 'polypeptide(L)'
;MKRLLLACCLAWRLGANAAPLSTASADDPFPDDHADQPDQATALQPGSAPLPCNIEIDPDQDWFRFLALPDVSYRIDVASDTLWDTALELRGPDRIAVLAAADSSRAAPPVRATAVCTNNGAAALYCLGISGYLKFTTGLCWVAVQPLNWTDTDNDGLLDAWELDRLGTLTWRADDDPDGDGADNRHEYYARTHPAQAASVLAITSLVVRAAQAELGWPGAPGAAYRIWRTPGLAPPGPAWTAVGTNVNPGEAGRDERWTDSAPGVGHGYRIDLILAE
;
A
#
# COMPACT_ATOMS: atom_id res chain seq x y z
N MET A 1 -19.57 28.41 11.09
CA MET A 1 -19.57 26.94 11.17
C MET A 1 -18.28 26.49 10.50
N LYS A 2 -17.37 25.91 11.27
CA LYS A 2 -15.95 25.75 10.91
C LYS A 2 -15.80 24.59 9.93
N ARG A 3 -15.34 24.92 8.71
CA ARG A 3 -14.85 23.98 7.69
C ARG A 3 -13.75 23.13 8.31
N LEU A 4 -13.96 21.82 8.35
CA LEU A 4 -12.93 20.85 8.65
C LEU A 4 -12.04 20.83 7.40
N LEU A 5 -10.96 21.62 7.41
CA LEU A 5 -9.91 21.47 6.42
C LEU A 5 -9.30 20.07 6.63
N LEU A 6 -9.71 19.12 5.81
CA LEU A 6 -8.85 18.01 5.42
C LEU A 6 -7.69 18.64 4.64
N ALA A 7 -6.72 19.18 5.37
CA ALA A 7 -5.42 19.50 4.80
C ALA A 7 -4.70 18.16 4.58
N CYS A 8 -5.10 17.44 3.53
CA CYS A 8 -4.28 16.39 2.97
C CYS A 8 -3.12 17.09 2.25
N CYS A 9 -2.13 17.53 3.03
CA CYS A 9 -0.79 17.80 2.52
C CYS A 9 -0.15 16.46 2.15
N LEU A 10 -0.73 15.70 1.23
CA LEU A 10 0.02 14.77 0.40
C LEU A 10 0.60 15.61 -0.73
N ALA A 11 1.58 16.43 -0.38
CA ALA A 11 2.55 16.84 -1.38
C ALA A 11 3.12 15.54 -1.94
N TRP A 12 2.84 15.28 -3.22
CA TRP A 12 3.59 14.35 -4.02
C TRP A 12 5.06 14.79 -3.96
N ARG A 13 5.77 14.32 -2.95
CA ARG A 13 7.14 13.89 -3.20
C ARG A 13 6.93 12.64 -4.01
N LEU A 14 7.06 12.77 -5.34
CA LEU A 14 7.64 11.70 -6.16
C LEU A 14 8.60 10.97 -5.24
N GLY A 15 8.25 9.74 -4.87
CA GLY A 15 9.07 8.94 -3.98
C GLY A 15 10.45 8.95 -4.59
N ALA A 16 11.36 9.73 -4.02
CA ALA A 16 12.76 9.44 -4.22
C ALA A 16 12.86 7.98 -3.81
N ASN A 17 13.29 7.11 -4.74
CA ASN A 17 13.62 5.73 -4.42
C ASN A 17 14.30 5.78 -3.05
N ALA A 18 13.67 5.16 -2.04
CA ALA A 18 14.31 5.07 -0.76
C ALA A 18 15.68 4.48 -1.05
N ALA A 19 16.75 5.18 -0.64
CA ALA A 19 18.08 4.64 -0.81
C ALA A 19 18.08 3.24 -0.16
N PRO A 20 18.70 2.23 -0.80
CA PRO A 20 18.86 0.91 -0.20
C PRO A 20 19.31 1.06 1.26
N LEU A 21 18.70 0.30 2.16
CA LEU A 21 18.98 0.37 3.59
C LEU A 21 20.39 -0.17 3.84
N SER A 22 21.43 0.67 3.68
CA SER A 22 22.77 0.27 4.10
C SER A 22 22.85 0.34 5.62
N THR A 23 22.49 -0.74 6.32
CA THR A 23 23.09 -1.03 7.62
C THR A 23 24.29 -1.95 7.50
N ALA A 24 24.99 -1.90 6.38
CA ALA A 24 26.33 -2.46 6.27
C ALA A 24 27.28 -1.69 7.21
N SER A 25 27.73 -2.35 8.27
CA SER A 25 28.97 -1.94 8.92
C SER A 25 30.10 -2.04 7.89
N ALA A 26 31.10 -1.16 7.92
CA ALA A 26 32.21 -1.17 6.96
C ALA A 26 33.03 -2.49 6.92
N ASP A 27 32.71 -3.43 7.82
CA ASP A 27 33.33 -4.74 7.96
C ASP A 27 32.43 -5.91 7.53
N ASP A 28 31.24 -5.67 6.97
CA ASP A 28 30.38 -6.73 6.45
C ASP A 28 30.87 -7.21 5.06
N PRO A 29 31.33 -8.47 4.91
CA PRO A 29 31.72 -9.00 3.61
C PRO A 29 30.56 -9.16 2.62
N PHE A 30 29.31 -9.07 3.09
CA PHE A 30 28.08 -9.30 2.33
C PHE A 30 27.05 -8.19 2.67
N PRO A 31 27.30 -6.94 2.25
CA PRO A 31 26.46 -5.81 2.64
C PRO A 31 25.05 -5.90 2.02
N ASP A 32 24.04 -6.07 2.87
CA ASP A 32 22.61 -6.05 2.52
C ASP A 32 22.24 -4.81 1.69
N ASP A 33 21.75 -5.03 0.47
CA ASP A 33 21.28 -3.98 -0.43
C ASP A 33 19.77 -3.72 -0.32
N HIS A 34 18.97 -4.69 0.13
CA HIS A 34 17.54 -4.56 0.32
C HIS A 34 17.03 -5.39 1.49
N ALA A 35 16.25 -4.74 2.36
CA ALA A 35 15.80 -5.35 3.60
C ALA A 35 15.24 -6.78 3.49
N ASP A 36 15.75 -7.64 4.37
CA ASP A 36 15.38 -9.05 4.59
C ASP A 36 13.93 -9.31 5.07
N GLN A 37 13.15 -8.27 5.33
CA GLN A 37 11.82 -8.38 5.93
C GLN A 37 10.79 -7.53 5.18
N PRO A 38 9.53 -8.02 5.02
CA PRO A 38 8.47 -7.28 4.33
C PRO A 38 8.14 -5.95 5.01
N ASP A 39 8.37 -5.84 6.33
CA ASP A 39 8.11 -4.62 7.10
C ASP A 39 9.09 -3.48 6.84
N GLN A 40 10.23 -3.79 6.23
CA GLN A 40 11.29 -2.83 5.90
C GLN A 40 11.51 -2.74 4.38
N ALA A 41 10.60 -3.33 3.60
CA ALA A 41 10.73 -3.51 2.17
C ALA A 41 11.03 -2.21 1.42
N THR A 42 11.97 -2.26 0.47
CA THR A 42 12.38 -1.11 -0.33
C THR A 42 11.24 -0.61 -1.22
N ALA A 43 10.99 0.69 -1.26
CA ALA A 43 9.94 1.25 -2.10
C ALA A 43 10.29 1.12 -3.60
N LEU A 44 9.34 0.58 -4.37
CA LEU A 44 9.40 0.42 -5.81
C LEU A 44 8.18 1.10 -6.45
N GLN A 45 8.43 1.92 -7.47
CA GLN A 45 7.36 2.60 -8.21
C GLN A 45 6.95 1.78 -9.44
N PRO A 46 5.67 1.38 -9.57
CA PRO A 46 5.19 0.70 -10.78
C PRO A 46 5.41 1.56 -12.03
N GLY A 47 5.81 0.92 -13.14
CA GLY A 47 6.13 1.59 -14.40
C GLY A 47 7.53 2.21 -14.47
N SER A 48 8.30 2.18 -13.37
CA SER A 48 9.69 2.65 -13.38
C SER A 48 10.64 1.64 -14.03
N ALA A 49 11.89 2.07 -14.24
CA ALA A 49 12.95 1.19 -14.72
C ALA A 49 13.23 0.05 -13.71
N PRO A 50 13.69 -1.13 -14.17
CA PRO A 50 14.03 -2.23 -13.27
C PRO A 50 15.03 -1.81 -12.20
N LEU A 51 14.72 -2.11 -10.93
CA LEU A 51 15.59 -1.85 -9.80
C LEU A 51 16.55 -3.04 -9.64
N PRO A 52 17.87 -2.81 -9.57
CA PRO A 52 18.82 -3.88 -9.28
C PRO A 52 18.61 -4.40 -7.85
N CYS A 53 18.96 -5.65 -7.63
CA CYS A 53 18.96 -6.33 -6.36
C CYS A 53 20.06 -7.40 -6.36
N ASN A 54 20.55 -7.79 -5.19
CA ASN A 54 21.61 -8.78 -5.10
C ASN A 54 21.37 -9.71 -3.92
N ILE A 55 21.20 -11.00 -4.20
CA ILE A 55 21.11 -12.00 -3.15
C ILE A 55 22.54 -12.32 -2.70
N GLU A 56 23.01 -11.76 -1.59
CA GLU A 56 24.40 -11.84 -1.12
C GLU A 56 24.76 -13.19 -0.51
N ILE A 57 23.83 -13.79 0.25
CA ILE A 57 24.03 -15.05 0.98
C ILE A 57 22.82 -15.97 0.84
N ASP A 58 23.01 -17.26 1.08
CA ASP A 58 21.95 -18.27 0.96
C ASP A 58 20.60 -17.95 1.69
N PRO A 59 20.59 -17.35 2.91
CA PRO A 59 19.35 -16.99 3.58
C PRO A 59 18.76 -15.63 3.19
N ASP A 60 19.47 -14.84 2.38
CA ASP A 60 19.13 -13.47 2.03
C ASP A 60 17.85 -13.36 1.20
N GLN A 61 17.09 -12.30 1.45
CA GLN A 61 15.85 -11.99 0.76
C GLN A 61 15.66 -10.50 0.55
N ASP A 62 15.60 -10.08 -0.70
CA ASP A 62 15.28 -8.69 -1.00
C ASP A 62 13.77 -8.47 -0.98
N TRP A 63 13.29 -7.69 -0.02
CA TRP A 63 11.89 -7.27 0.00
C TRP A 63 11.72 -5.88 -0.63
N PHE A 64 10.73 -5.79 -1.52
CA PHE A 64 10.24 -4.56 -2.14
C PHE A 64 8.77 -4.32 -1.81
N ARG A 65 8.32 -3.09 -1.95
CA ARG A 65 6.91 -2.74 -1.81
C ARG A 65 6.48 -1.73 -2.86
N PHE A 66 5.24 -1.83 -3.30
CA PHE A 66 4.65 -0.87 -4.22
C PHE A 66 3.19 -0.60 -3.87
N LEU A 67 2.69 0.57 -4.25
CA LEU A 67 1.27 0.89 -4.13
C LEU A 67 0.51 0.23 -5.28
N ALA A 68 -0.35 -0.73 -4.95
CA ALA A 68 -1.27 -1.34 -5.89
C ALA A 68 -2.60 -0.58 -5.86
N LEU A 69 -3.04 -0.08 -7.00
CA LEU A 69 -4.23 0.76 -7.14
C LEU A 69 -5.45 -0.09 -7.52
N PRO A 70 -6.67 0.36 -7.17
CA PRO A 70 -7.89 -0.42 -7.39
C PRO A 70 -8.10 -0.77 -8.85
N ASP A 71 -8.46 -2.03 -9.07
CA ASP A 71 -8.80 -2.64 -10.36
C ASP A 71 -7.66 -2.57 -11.41
N VAL A 72 -6.42 -2.32 -10.96
CA VAL A 72 -5.21 -2.37 -11.79
C VAL A 72 -4.57 -3.75 -11.71
N SER A 73 -4.23 -4.29 -12.88
CA SER A 73 -3.41 -5.49 -13.05
C SER A 73 -1.94 -5.12 -13.17
N TYR A 74 -1.08 -5.88 -12.50
CA TYR A 74 0.35 -5.69 -12.49
C TYR A 74 1.06 -6.95 -12.99
N ARG A 75 2.03 -6.78 -13.88
CA ARG A 75 3.04 -7.80 -14.18
C ARG A 75 4.29 -7.49 -13.37
N ILE A 76 4.73 -8.46 -12.59
CA ILE A 76 6.01 -8.43 -11.92
C ILE A 76 6.97 -9.30 -12.69
N ASP A 77 8.13 -8.75 -13.01
CA ASP A 77 9.22 -9.42 -13.69
C ASP A 77 10.48 -9.33 -12.83
N VAL A 78 11.07 -10.48 -12.52
CA VAL A 78 12.41 -10.56 -11.95
C VAL A 78 13.31 -11.22 -12.97
N ALA A 79 14.26 -10.47 -13.50
CA ALA A 79 15.32 -10.99 -14.34
C ALA A 79 16.57 -11.22 -13.49
N SER A 80 17.36 -12.25 -13.79
CA SER A 80 18.65 -12.46 -13.16
C SER A 80 19.75 -12.80 -14.17
N ASP A 81 20.98 -12.48 -13.78
CA ASP A 81 22.18 -12.77 -14.56
C ASP A 81 23.06 -13.82 -13.86
N THR A 82 23.36 -13.64 -12.57
CA THR A 82 24.18 -14.62 -11.83
C THR A 82 23.41 -15.47 -10.84
N LEU A 83 22.13 -15.15 -10.57
CA LEU A 83 21.24 -15.96 -9.72
C LEU A 83 20.57 -17.07 -10.54
N TRP A 84 20.94 -18.33 -10.27
CA TRP A 84 20.61 -19.50 -11.11
C TRP A 84 19.21 -20.10 -10.87
N ASP A 85 18.49 -19.68 -9.83
CA ASP A 85 17.10 -20.09 -9.63
C ASP A 85 16.36 -19.02 -8.80
N THR A 86 15.83 -18.00 -9.46
CA THR A 86 15.15 -16.89 -8.80
C THR A 86 13.74 -17.28 -8.40
N ALA A 87 13.40 -17.07 -7.13
CA ALA A 87 12.06 -17.18 -6.59
C ALA A 87 11.47 -15.78 -6.37
N LEU A 88 10.17 -15.68 -6.64
CA LEU A 88 9.37 -14.49 -6.49
C LEU A 88 8.16 -14.80 -5.62
N GLU A 89 7.91 -13.99 -4.60
CA GLU A 89 6.72 -14.09 -3.75
C GLU A 89 6.04 -12.72 -3.63
N LEU A 90 4.79 -12.62 -4.09
CA LEU A 90 3.97 -11.43 -3.91
C LEU A 90 3.01 -11.65 -2.74
N ARG A 91 3.04 -10.74 -1.78
CA ARG A 91 2.12 -10.69 -0.65
C ARG A 91 1.18 -9.50 -0.71
N GLY A 92 -0.02 -9.73 -0.18
CA GLY A 92 -1.02 -8.69 -0.02
C GLY A 92 -0.70 -7.70 1.10
N PRO A 93 -1.65 -6.80 1.39
CA PRO A 93 -1.47 -5.71 2.37
C PRO A 93 -1.27 -6.17 3.81
N ASP A 94 -1.73 -7.38 4.15
CA ASP A 94 -1.49 -8.00 5.45
C ASP A 94 -0.03 -8.47 5.63
N ARG A 95 0.78 -8.46 4.56
CA ARG A 95 2.18 -8.94 4.49
C ARG A 95 2.36 -10.41 4.80
N ILE A 96 1.26 -11.16 4.83
CA ILE A 96 1.22 -12.57 5.21
C ILE A 96 0.63 -13.39 4.06
N ALA A 97 -0.50 -12.99 3.50
CA ALA A 97 -1.17 -13.72 2.43
C ALA A 97 -0.35 -13.65 1.14
N VAL A 98 0.13 -14.79 0.67
CA VAL A 98 0.77 -14.94 -0.63
C VAL A 98 -0.28 -14.92 -1.73
N LEU A 99 -0.24 -13.88 -2.56
CA LEU A 99 -1.16 -13.67 -3.68
C LEU A 99 -0.68 -14.35 -4.97
N ALA A 100 0.64 -14.39 -5.17
CA ALA A 100 1.26 -15.06 -6.30
C ALA A 100 2.69 -15.48 -5.94
N ALA A 101 3.15 -16.59 -6.53
CA ALA A 101 4.53 -17.00 -6.46
C ALA A 101 4.97 -17.55 -7.82
N ALA A 102 6.22 -17.32 -8.18
CA ALA A 102 6.82 -17.82 -9.41
C ALA A 102 8.29 -18.15 -9.18
N ASP A 103 8.85 -19.00 -10.04
CA ASP A 103 10.28 -19.26 -10.10
C ASP A 103 10.78 -19.16 -11.54
N SER A 104 12.10 -19.17 -11.72
CA SER A 104 12.74 -19.29 -13.04
C SER A 104 12.76 -20.71 -13.59
N SER A 105 12.09 -21.67 -12.93
CA SER A 105 11.97 -23.07 -13.32
C SER A 105 13.30 -23.75 -13.64
N ARG A 106 14.37 -23.44 -12.87
CA ARG A 106 15.72 -24.01 -13.01
C ARG A 106 16.37 -23.81 -14.39
N ALA A 107 16.12 -22.68 -15.05
CA ALA A 107 16.80 -22.33 -16.28
C ALA A 107 18.22 -21.76 -16.02
N ALA A 108 19.12 -21.90 -17.00
CA ALA A 108 20.43 -21.24 -16.92
C ALA A 108 20.29 -19.75 -17.29
N PRO A 109 20.98 -18.83 -16.60
CA PRO A 109 20.87 -17.40 -16.88
C PRO A 109 21.20 -17.01 -18.33
N PRO A 110 20.60 -15.91 -18.84
CA PRO A 110 19.65 -15.03 -18.15
C PRO A 110 18.27 -15.67 -17.99
N VAL A 111 17.74 -15.64 -16.77
CA VAL A 111 16.41 -16.20 -16.47
C VAL A 111 15.43 -15.12 -16.04
N ARG A 112 14.14 -15.45 -16.12
CA ARG A 112 13.05 -14.57 -15.70
C ARG A 112 12.00 -15.35 -14.92
N ALA A 113 11.68 -14.88 -13.72
CA ALA A 113 10.47 -15.24 -13.00
C ALA A 113 9.43 -14.13 -13.23
N THR A 114 8.21 -14.51 -13.60
CA THR A 114 7.12 -13.55 -13.86
C THR A 114 5.87 -13.95 -13.08
N ALA A 115 5.28 -12.99 -12.37
CA ALA A 115 3.97 -13.12 -11.76
C ALA A 115 3.02 -12.05 -12.29
N VAL A 116 1.72 -12.34 -12.30
CA VAL A 116 0.68 -11.36 -12.62
C VAL A 116 -0.36 -11.38 -11.53
N CYS A 117 -0.76 -10.20 -11.05
CA CYS A 117 -1.81 -10.02 -10.06
C CYS A 117 -2.75 -8.88 -10.46
N THR A 118 -3.94 -8.84 -9.87
CA THR A 118 -4.86 -7.69 -9.99
C THR A 118 -5.29 -7.30 -8.60
N ASN A 119 -5.21 -5.99 -8.28
CA ASN A 119 -5.75 -5.49 -7.02
C ASN A 119 -7.26 -5.28 -7.14
N ASN A 120 -8.02 -6.31 -6.80
CA ASN A 120 -9.48 -6.24 -6.79
C ASN A 120 -10.03 -5.56 -5.52
N GLY A 121 -9.26 -4.69 -4.87
CA GLY A 121 -9.56 -4.07 -3.58
C GLY A 121 -9.36 -2.56 -3.59
N ALA A 122 -9.37 -1.97 -2.40
CA ALA A 122 -8.88 -0.61 -2.18
C ALA A 122 -7.39 -0.49 -2.50
N ALA A 123 -6.91 0.74 -2.65
CA ALA A 123 -5.49 1.01 -2.82
C ALA A 123 -4.74 0.50 -1.58
N ALA A 124 -3.68 -0.25 -1.80
CA ALA A 124 -2.93 -0.85 -0.70
C ALA A 124 -1.49 -1.17 -1.08
N LEU A 125 -0.62 -1.25 -0.07
CA LEU A 125 0.79 -1.62 -0.24
C LEU A 125 0.93 -3.12 -0.39
N TYR A 126 1.50 -3.56 -1.50
CA TYR A 126 1.83 -4.96 -1.75
C TYR A 126 3.32 -5.15 -1.50
N CYS A 127 3.70 -6.30 -0.95
CA CYS A 127 5.10 -6.64 -0.67
C CYS A 127 5.57 -7.72 -1.64
N LEU A 128 6.81 -7.62 -2.07
CA LEU A 128 7.43 -8.51 -3.05
C LEU A 128 8.75 -9.02 -2.50
N GLY A 129 8.83 -10.31 -2.23
CA GLY A 129 10.08 -10.97 -1.81
C GLY A 129 10.77 -11.62 -3.01
N ILE A 130 12.08 -11.44 -3.09
CA ILE A 130 12.96 -12.09 -4.06
C ILE A 130 13.97 -12.93 -3.28
N SER A 131 14.25 -14.14 -3.74
CA SER A 131 15.24 -15.02 -3.12
C SER A 131 15.76 -16.07 -4.10
N GLY A 132 16.77 -16.83 -3.69
CA GLY A 132 17.15 -18.07 -4.38
C GLY A 132 16.20 -19.23 -4.03
N TYR A 133 15.56 -19.85 -5.03
CA TYR A 133 14.61 -20.95 -4.84
C TYR A 133 15.24 -22.16 -4.13
N LEU A 134 16.46 -22.52 -4.54
CA LEU A 134 17.22 -23.62 -3.94
C LEU A 134 18.17 -23.18 -2.81
N LYS A 135 18.00 -22.01 -2.18
CA LYS A 135 18.77 -21.54 -0.99
C LYS A 135 20.29 -21.83 -0.99
N PHE A 136 20.89 -21.96 -2.17
CA PHE A 136 22.32 -22.24 -2.40
C PHE A 136 22.83 -21.41 -3.59
N THR A 137 22.11 -20.35 -3.95
CA THR A 137 22.38 -19.52 -5.12
C THR A 137 22.30 -18.06 -4.72
N THR A 138 23.40 -17.35 -4.95
CA THR A 138 23.55 -15.91 -4.75
C THR A 138 23.71 -15.24 -6.11
N GLY A 139 23.48 -13.93 -6.18
CA GLY A 139 23.79 -13.15 -7.38
C GLY A 139 22.79 -12.05 -7.71
N LEU A 140 23.08 -11.41 -8.85
CA LEU A 140 22.43 -10.20 -9.31
C LEU A 140 21.07 -10.49 -9.94
N CYS A 141 20.11 -9.67 -9.56
CA CYS A 141 18.77 -9.62 -10.09
C CYS A 141 18.32 -8.19 -10.41
N TRP A 142 17.25 -8.09 -11.18
CA TRP A 142 16.55 -6.85 -11.46
C TRP A 142 15.05 -7.07 -11.40
N VAL A 143 14.38 -6.28 -10.60
CA VAL A 143 12.93 -6.35 -10.42
C VAL A 143 12.23 -5.18 -11.07
N ALA A 144 11.15 -5.47 -11.80
CA ALA A 144 10.28 -4.46 -12.37
C ALA A 144 8.81 -4.82 -12.13
N VAL A 145 8.01 -3.82 -11.76
CA VAL A 145 6.56 -3.93 -11.67
C VAL A 145 5.96 -3.03 -12.74
N GLN A 146 5.16 -3.59 -13.63
CA GLN A 146 4.55 -2.88 -14.75
C GLN A 146 3.03 -2.95 -14.64
N PRO A 147 2.32 -1.81 -14.57
CA PRO A 147 0.87 -1.80 -14.67
C PRO A 147 0.45 -2.16 -16.10
N LEU A 148 -0.59 -2.99 -16.25
CA LEU A 148 -1.01 -3.53 -17.54
C LEU A 148 -2.22 -2.82 -18.16
N ASN A 149 -3.08 -2.25 -17.32
CA ASN A 149 -4.34 -1.61 -17.69
C ASN A 149 -4.44 -0.19 -17.12
N TRP A 150 -3.32 0.51 -17.01
CA TRP A 150 -3.25 1.89 -16.54
C TRP A 150 -3.42 2.85 -17.73
N THR A 151 -4.54 3.55 -17.78
CA THR A 151 -4.82 4.61 -18.76
C THR A 151 -5.40 5.79 -18.01
N ASP A 152 -4.71 6.92 -18.11
CA ASP A 152 -5.01 8.19 -17.44
C ASP A 152 -4.74 9.28 -18.50
N THR A 153 -5.78 9.65 -19.24
CA THR A 153 -5.68 10.48 -20.45
C THR A 153 -5.39 11.94 -20.10
N ASP A 154 -5.95 12.43 -19.00
CA ASP A 154 -5.79 13.82 -18.56
C ASP A 154 -4.68 14.00 -17.49
N ASN A 155 -4.06 12.91 -17.05
CA ASN A 155 -2.88 12.84 -16.17
C ASN A 155 -3.12 13.42 -14.78
N ASP A 156 -4.30 13.20 -14.22
CA ASP A 156 -4.66 13.70 -12.89
C ASP A 156 -4.46 12.65 -11.76
N GLY A 157 -4.10 11.42 -12.16
CA GLY A 157 -3.86 10.28 -11.29
C GLY A 157 -5.10 9.41 -11.03
N LEU A 158 -6.22 9.67 -11.69
CA LEU A 158 -7.38 8.80 -11.77
C LEU A 158 -7.30 7.91 -13.01
N LEU A 159 -7.91 6.73 -12.94
CA LEU A 159 -7.95 5.82 -14.07
C LEU A 159 -9.16 6.17 -14.94
N ASP A 160 -8.98 6.34 -16.25
CA ASP A 160 -10.06 6.66 -17.20
C ASP A 160 -11.25 5.70 -17.05
N ALA A 161 -10.96 4.41 -16.85
CA ALA A 161 -11.99 3.38 -16.68
C ALA A 161 -12.81 3.60 -15.39
N TRP A 162 -12.18 4.06 -14.31
CA TRP A 162 -12.87 4.38 -13.06
C TRP A 162 -13.68 5.67 -13.19
N GLU A 163 -13.12 6.71 -13.81
CA GLU A 163 -13.82 7.97 -14.01
C GLU A 163 -15.05 7.80 -14.91
N LEU A 164 -14.93 7.08 -16.02
CA LEU A 164 -16.07 6.81 -16.91
C LEU A 164 -17.14 5.96 -16.23
N ASP A 165 -16.76 5.03 -15.36
CA ASP A 165 -17.71 4.19 -14.59
C ASP A 165 -18.44 5.01 -13.51
N ARG A 166 -17.71 5.83 -12.74
CA ARG A 166 -18.24 6.49 -11.53
C ARG A 166 -18.75 7.91 -11.76
N LEU A 167 -18.12 8.63 -12.67
CA LEU A 167 -18.37 10.05 -12.94
C LEU A 167 -18.95 10.28 -14.34
N GLY A 168 -18.81 9.30 -15.25
CA GLY A 168 -19.34 9.35 -16.61
C GLY A 168 -18.57 10.28 -17.57
N THR A 169 -17.44 10.83 -17.12
CA THR A 169 -16.63 11.82 -17.86
C THR A 169 -15.22 11.90 -17.28
N LEU A 170 -14.24 12.29 -18.10
CA LEU A 170 -12.82 12.53 -17.75
C LEU A 170 -12.55 14.02 -17.45
N THR A 171 -13.52 14.73 -16.90
CA THR A 171 -13.43 16.19 -16.70
C THR A 171 -13.33 16.60 -15.26
N TRP A 172 -13.73 15.70 -14.36
CA TRP A 172 -13.62 15.90 -12.93
C TRP A 172 -12.20 15.62 -12.53
N ARG A 173 -11.62 16.49 -11.72
CA ARG A 173 -10.23 16.34 -11.30
C ARG A 173 -10.15 15.44 -10.08
N ALA A 174 -8.98 14.87 -9.87
CA ALA A 174 -8.63 14.14 -8.66
C ALA A 174 -8.87 14.91 -7.35
N ASP A 175 -8.83 16.24 -7.37
CA ASP A 175 -9.04 17.12 -6.21
C ASP A 175 -10.47 17.71 -6.12
N ASP A 176 -11.38 17.32 -7.00
CA ASP A 176 -12.79 17.69 -6.93
C ASP A 176 -13.58 16.78 -5.98
N ASP A 177 -14.67 17.31 -5.42
CA ASP A 177 -15.62 16.63 -4.52
C ASP A 177 -17.04 16.85 -5.08
N PRO A 178 -17.52 15.99 -6.00
CA PRO A 178 -18.77 16.22 -6.71
C PRO A 178 -20.03 16.07 -5.85
N ASP A 179 -19.99 15.26 -4.78
CA ASP A 179 -21.14 15.00 -3.90
C ASP A 179 -21.11 15.76 -2.57
N GLY A 180 -20.00 16.43 -2.27
CA GLY A 180 -19.85 17.38 -1.18
C GLY A 180 -19.69 16.72 0.19
N ASP A 181 -19.23 15.47 0.26
CA ASP A 181 -19.02 14.76 1.52
C ASP A 181 -17.66 15.04 2.19
N GLY A 182 -16.79 15.77 1.50
CA GLY A 182 -15.47 16.18 1.96
C GLY A 182 -14.34 15.20 1.62
N ALA A 183 -14.61 14.11 0.91
CA ALA A 183 -13.62 13.30 0.21
C ALA A 183 -13.51 13.78 -1.25
N ASP A 184 -12.28 13.98 -1.72
CA ASP A 184 -12.07 14.21 -3.15
C ASP A 184 -12.07 12.88 -3.93
N ASN A 185 -12.20 12.99 -5.25
CA ASN A 185 -12.22 11.84 -6.17
C ASN A 185 -11.03 10.90 -5.98
N ARG A 186 -9.83 11.40 -5.62
CA ARG A 186 -8.65 10.56 -5.37
C ARG A 186 -8.79 9.76 -4.10
N HIS A 187 -9.24 10.37 -3.01
CA HIS A 187 -9.50 9.65 -1.76
C HIS A 187 -10.52 8.54 -1.99
N GLU A 188 -11.55 8.84 -2.77
CA GLU A 188 -12.60 7.89 -3.07
C GLU A 188 -12.19 6.78 -4.03
N TYR A 189 -11.40 7.10 -5.05
CA TYR A 189 -10.77 6.10 -5.90
C TYR A 189 -9.98 5.12 -5.04
N TYR A 190 -9.10 5.62 -4.17
CA TYR A 190 -8.23 4.79 -3.33
C TYR A 190 -9.00 4.01 -2.26
N ALA A 191 -10.00 4.62 -1.62
CA ALA A 191 -10.82 3.96 -0.61
C ALA A 191 -11.89 3.04 -1.21
N ARG A 192 -12.04 3.05 -2.54
CA ARG A 192 -13.05 2.31 -3.29
C ARG A 192 -14.49 2.69 -2.91
N THR A 193 -14.70 3.98 -2.63
CA THR A 193 -16.01 4.57 -2.37
C THR A 193 -16.57 5.19 -3.67
N HIS A 194 -17.60 6.04 -3.62
CA HIS A 194 -18.32 6.49 -4.81
C HIS A 194 -18.51 8.02 -4.86
N PRO A 195 -17.93 8.72 -5.86
CA PRO A 195 -17.88 10.20 -6.00
C PRO A 195 -19.13 10.90 -6.48
N ALA A 196 -20.27 10.24 -6.30
CA ALA A 196 -21.57 10.82 -6.57
C ALA A 196 -22.58 10.41 -5.49
N GLN A 197 -22.10 9.83 -4.39
CA GLN A 197 -22.89 9.26 -3.31
C GLN A 197 -22.24 9.59 -1.97
N ALA A 198 -22.60 10.73 -1.40
CA ALA A 198 -22.08 11.24 -0.12
C ALA A 198 -22.20 10.29 1.11
N ALA A 199 -22.93 9.18 0.99
CA ALA A 199 -23.00 8.13 2.01
C ALA A 199 -21.92 7.04 1.85
N SER A 200 -21.30 6.95 0.67
CA SER A 200 -20.19 6.07 0.35
C SER A 200 -18.91 6.84 0.62
N VAL A 201 -18.45 6.84 1.87
CA VAL A 201 -17.22 7.55 2.26
C VAL A 201 -16.51 6.80 3.38
N LEU A 202 -15.18 6.85 3.38
CA LEU A 202 -14.39 6.31 4.48
C LEU A 202 -14.52 7.25 5.69
N ALA A 203 -15.41 6.90 6.61
CA ALA A 203 -15.63 7.62 7.85
C ALA A 203 -15.93 6.68 9.01
N ILE A 204 -15.61 7.10 10.23
CA ILE A 204 -16.05 6.41 11.44
C ILE A 204 -17.56 6.61 11.57
N THR A 205 -18.34 5.55 11.34
CA THR A 205 -19.81 5.55 11.38
C THR A 205 -20.38 5.12 12.73
N SER A 206 -19.58 4.43 13.55
CA SER A 206 -19.95 3.99 14.89
C SER A 206 -18.84 4.26 15.89
N LEU A 207 -19.20 4.80 17.05
CA LEU A 207 -18.32 4.91 18.21
C LEU A 207 -19.13 4.52 19.46
N VAL A 208 -18.80 3.38 20.05
CA VAL A 208 -19.44 2.85 21.25
C VAL A 208 -18.44 2.83 22.39
N VAL A 209 -18.64 3.69 23.38
CA VAL A 209 -17.80 3.73 24.59
C VAL A 209 -18.39 2.81 25.66
N ARG A 210 -17.63 1.80 26.10
CA ARG A 210 -18.01 0.83 27.13
C ARG A 210 -16.97 0.84 28.25
N ALA A 211 -17.33 1.40 29.40
CA ALA A 211 -16.43 1.51 30.56
C ALA A 211 -15.07 2.12 30.18
N ALA A 212 -13.99 1.33 30.19
CA ALA A 212 -12.63 1.74 29.86
C ALA A 212 -12.22 1.40 28.40
N GLN A 213 -13.18 1.16 27.50
CA GLN A 213 -12.92 0.82 26.10
C GLN A 213 -13.76 1.68 25.15
N ALA A 214 -13.27 1.89 23.95
CA ALA A 214 -13.99 2.52 22.85
C ALA A 214 -13.94 1.61 21.61
N GLU A 215 -15.10 1.21 21.11
CA GLU A 215 -15.24 0.42 19.88
C GLU A 215 -15.61 1.35 18.73
N LEU A 216 -14.78 1.38 17.71
CA LEU A 216 -14.99 2.11 16.46
C LEU A 216 -15.56 1.18 15.41
N GLY A 217 -16.41 1.71 14.54
CA GLY A 217 -16.82 1.03 13.31
C GLY A 217 -16.89 1.96 12.11
N TRP A 218 -16.60 1.42 10.94
CA TRP A 218 -16.58 2.10 9.64
C TRP A 218 -16.85 1.11 8.50
N PRO A 219 -17.31 1.55 7.32
CA PRO A 219 -17.43 0.67 6.16
C PRO A 219 -16.03 0.27 5.66
N GLY A 220 -15.70 -1.02 5.74
CA GLY A 220 -14.45 -1.54 5.21
C GLY A 220 -14.49 -1.74 3.70
N ALA A 221 -13.34 -1.59 3.05
CA ALA A 221 -13.14 -1.96 1.66
C ALA A 221 -12.25 -3.22 1.54
N PRO A 222 -12.51 -4.10 0.55
CA PRO A 222 -11.68 -5.27 0.29
C PRO A 222 -10.20 -4.92 0.15
N GLY A 223 -9.31 -5.62 0.85
CA GLY A 223 -7.87 -5.42 0.72
C GLY A 223 -7.35 -4.09 1.31
N ALA A 224 -8.18 -3.29 1.98
CA ALA A 224 -7.71 -2.07 2.62
C ALA A 224 -6.88 -2.35 3.88
N ALA A 225 -5.84 -1.55 4.14
CA ALA A 225 -5.16 -1.57 5.44
C ALA A 225 -5.37 -0.22 6.11
N TYR A 226 -5.87 -0.19 7.34
CA TYR A 226 -6.20 1.07 8.02
C TYR A 226 -5.24 1.41 9.16
N ARG A 227 -5.05 2.72 9.35
CA ARG A 227 -4.39 3.31 10.51
C ARG A 227 -5.39 4.13 11.30
N ILE A 228 -5.49 3.84 12.60
CA ILE A 228 -6.38 4.54 13.52
C ILE A 228 -5.52 5.47 14.38
N TRP A 229 -5.93 6.73 14.38
CA TRP A 229 -5.30 7.79 15.16
C TRP A 229 -6.21 8.22 16.30
N ARG A 230 -5.57 8.57 17.41
CA ARG A 230 -6.23 9.13 18.58
C ARG A 230 -5.58 10.45 18.95
N THR A 231 -6.37 11.41 19.39
CA THR A 231 -5.90 12.63 20.02
C THR A 231 -6.60 12.81 21.37
N PRO A 232 -5.95 13.32 22.42
CA PRO A 232 -6.60 13.59 23.71
C PRO A 232 -7.45 14.89 23.71
N GLY A 233 -7.65 15.53 22.56
CA GLY A 233 -8.56 16.67 22.43
C GLY A 233 -8.63 17.23 21.01
N LEU A 234 -9.79 17.80 20.64
CA LEU A 234 -10.04 18.39 19.32
C LEU A 234 -9.96 19.93 19.31
N ALA A 235 -9.73 20.55 20.46
CA ALA A 235 -9.74 22.01 20.61
C ALA A 235 -8.42 22.65 20.11
N PRO A 236 -8.45 23.67 19.23
CA PRO A 236 -7.24 24.31 18.71
C PRO A 236 -6.44 25.10 19.77
N PRO A 237 -5.08 25.08 19.76
CA PRO A 237 -4.25 24.14 19.02
C PRO A 237 -4.40 22.74 19.63
N GLY A 238 -4.89 21.79 18.83
CA GLY A 238 -5.18 20.43 19.31
C GLY A 238 -3.89 19.70 19.68
N PRO A 239 -3.90 18.85 20.71
CA PRO A 239 -2.81 17.92 20.96
C PRO A 239 -2.55 17.03 19.74
N ALA A 240 -1.31 16.56 19.61
CA ALA A 240 -0.89 15.73 18.49
C ALA A 240 -1.72 14.43 18.40
N TRP A 241 -1.94 13.98 17.18
CA TRP A 241 -2.52 12.67 16.90
C TRP A 241 -1.46 11.59 17.08
N THR A 242 -1.82 10.49 17.73
CA THR A 242 -0.97 9.31 17.91
C THR A 242 -1.64 8.09 17.28
N ALA A 243 -0.87 7.27 16.56
CA ALA A 243 -1.38 6.02 16.02
C ALA A 243 -1.63 5.04 17.16
N VAL A 244 -2.83 4.47 17.21
CA VAL A 244 -3.28 3.51 18.24
C VAL A 244 -3.66 2.16 17.65
N GLY A 245 -3.91 2.10 16.34
CA GLY A 245 -4.06 0.87 15.58
C GLY A 245 -3.37 1.02 14.23
N THR A 246 -2.61 0.01 13.82
CA THR A 246 -1.93 -0.05 12.52
C THR A 246 -2.21 -1.39 11.88
N ASN A 247 -2.33 -1.41 10.55
CA ASN A 247 -2.69 -2.60 9.78
C ASN A 247 -3.97 -3.27 10.31
N VAL A 248 -4.95 -2.45 10.70
CA VAL A 248 -6.26 -2.97 11.10
C VAL A 248 -6.91 -3.55 9.86
N ASN A 249 -7.24 -4.84 9.95
CA ASN A 249 -7.48 -5.85 8.91
C ASN A 249 -8.07 -5.34 7.57
N PRO A 250 -7.69 -5.98 6.44
CA PRO A 250 -8.41 -5.90 5.18
C PRO A 250 -9.73 -6.66 5.28
N GLY A 251 -10.81 -5.90 5.44
CA GLY A 251 -12.17 -6.43 5.45
C GLY A 251 -12.54 -7.17 4.17
N GLU A 252 -13.51 -8.07 4.27
CA GLU A 252 -14.29 -8.53 3.13
C GLU A 252 -15.29 -7.44 2.71
N ALA A 253 -15.67 -7.39 1.43
CA ALA A 253 -16.61 -6.38 0.93
C ALA A 253 -17.92 -6.36 1.75
N GLY A 254 -18.36 -5.18 2.19
CA GLY A 254 -19.70 -4.97 2.73
C GLY A 254 -19.91 -5.35 4.19
N ARG A 255 -18.85 -5.49 4.99
CA ARG A 255 -18.94 -5.53 6.46
C ARG A 255 -18.48 -4.20 7.07
N ASP A 256 -19.17 -3.81 8.14
CA ASP A 256 -18.65 -2.76 9.03
C ASP A 256 -17.44 -3.34 9.76
N GLU A 257 -16.28 -2.77 9.49
CA GLU A 257 -15.06 -3.05 10.24
C GLU A 257 -15.18 -2.53 11.64
N ARG A 258 -14.48 -3.19 12.57
CA ARG A 258 -14.52 -2.84 13.99
C ARG A 258 -13.15 -2.92 14.61
N TRP A 259 -12.85 -1.95 15.46
CA TRP A 259 -11.63 -1.95 16.24
C TRP A 259 -11.85 -1.36 17.63
N THR A 260 -11.20 -1.95 18.63
CA THR A 260 -11.39 -1.60 20.03
C THR A 260 -10.13 -0.95 20.61
N ASP A 261 -10.25 0.30 21.01
CA ASP A 261 -9.31 0.96 21.90
C ASP A 261 -9.54 0.46 23.33
N SER A 262 -8.55 -0.24 23.89
CA SER A 262 -8.66 -0.80 25.24
C SER A 262 -8.26 0.18 26.36
N ALA A 263 -7.76 1.38 26.01
CA ALA A 263 -7.35 2.39 26.98
C ALA A 263 -7.50 3.81 26.39
N PRO A 264 -8.74 4.25 26.10
CA PRO A 264 -8.99 5.47 25.34
C PRO A 264 -8.77 6.75 26.19
N GLY A 265 -8.78 6.63 27.52
CA GLY A 265 -8.71 7.77 28.44
C GLY A 265 -9.96 8.66 28.37
N VAL A 266 -9.84 9.93 28.79
CA VAL A 266 -10.95 10.90 28.80
C VAL A 266 -10.72 11.97 27.73
N GLY A 267 -11.78 12.36 27.01
CA GLY A 267 -11.74 13.53 26.11
C GLY A 267 -11.05 13.32 24.76
N HIS A 268 -11.05 12.10 24.23
CA HIS A 268 -10.34 11.76 23.00
C HIS A 268 -11.17 11.95 21.71
N GLY A 269 -10.48 12.17 20.60
CA GLY A 269 -11.02 12.09 19.25
C GLY A 269 -10.32 10.99 18.45
N TYR A 270 -11.01 10.44 17.46
CA TYR A 270 -10.49 9.41 16.56
C TYR A 270 -10.49 9.89 15.11
N ARG A 271 -9.52 9.40 14.34
CA ARG A 271 -9.43 9.54 12.88
C ARG A 271 -8.99 8.20 12.31
N ILE A 272 -9.46 7.89 11.12
CA ILE A 272 -9.05 6.71 10.35
C ILE A 272 -8.44 7.16 9.02
N ASP A 273 -7.32 6.55 8.67
CA ASP A 273 -6.64 6.77 7.38
C ASP A 273 -6.42 5.41 6.70
N LEU A 274 -6.49 5.40 5.36
CA LEU A 274 -6.01 4.28 4.55
C LEU A 274 -4.47 4.31 4.50
N ILE A 275 -3.82 3.15 4.66
CA ILE A 275 -2.36 3.02 4.60
C ILE A 275 -1.93 2.92 3.14
N LEU A 276 -1.39 4.02 2.63
CA LEU A 276 -0.85 4.13 1.27
C LEU A 276 0.68 4.31 1.27
N ALA A 277 1.26 4.57 2.44
CA ALA A 277 2.69 4.72 2.69
C ALA A 277 2.98 4.44 4.18
N GLU A 278 4.24 4.08 4.47
CA GLU A 278 4.76 3.92 5.84
C GLU A 278 5.26 5.24 6.42
#